data_AF-A0A351YCQ4-F1
#
_entry.id   AF-A0A351YCQ4-F1
#
_cell.length_a   1.000
_cell.length_b   1.000
_cell.length_c   1.000
_cell.angle_alpha   90.00
_cell.angle_beta   90.00
_cell.angle_gamma   90.00
#
_symmetry.space_group_name_H-M   'P 1'
#
loop_
_entity.id
_entity.type
_entity.pdbx_description
1 polymer ?
#
loop_
_entity_poly.entity_id
_entity_poly.type
_entity_poly.pdbx_seq_one_letter_code
_entity_poly.pdbx_strand_id
1 'polypeptide(L)'
;YNVVYRDGASGAYMMKRFFVTAIIRDREYDLTAGTPGSRVIYFTANPNGEAEIIKVTLKPNPRLRRITFERDFAEIGIRSRQAKGNLLTRNDVHKIALKQRGGSTLGGRKVWFDSDVLRLNYDERGEYLGEFQ
;
A
#
# COMPACT_ATOMS: atom_id res chain seq x y z
N TYR A 1 3.69 2.02 -1.30
CA TYR A 1 2.99 0.81 -1.79
C TYR A 1 2.03 0.33 -0.74
N ASN A 2 0.81 -0.02 -1.14
CA ASN A 2 -0.19 -0.66 -0.28
C ASN A 2 -0.40 -2.09 -0.77
N VAL A 3 -0.34 -3.06 0.15
CA VAL A 3 -0.39 -4.48 -0.20
C VAL A 3 -1.31 -5.24 0.75
N VAL A 4 -2.14 -6.10 0.18
CA VAL A 4 -2.78 -7.21 0.89
C VAL A 4 -2.29 -8.53 0.29
N TYR A 5 -1.83 -9.43 1.15
CA TYR A 5 -1.41 -10.76 0.75
C TYR A 5 -1.97 -11.82 1.71
N ARG A 6 -2.13 -13.05 1.23
CA ARG A 6 -2.40 -14.23 2.04
C ARG A 6 -1.08 -14.89 2.37
N ASP A 7 -0.83 -15.14 3.64
CA ASP A 7 0.37 -15.82 4.14
C ASP A 7 0.15 -17.34 4.08
N GLY A 8 0.84 -18.02 3.16
CA GLY A 8 0.66 -19.45 2.89
C GLY A 8 -0.62 -19.81 2.11
N ALA A 9 -0.79 -21.10 1.83
CA ALA A 9 -1.93 -21.61 1.06
C ALA A 9 -3.29 -21.43 1.75
N SER A 10 -3.31 -21.51 3.08
CA SER A 10 -4.55 -21.45 3.90
C SER A 10 -4.41 -20.53 5.11
N GLY A 11 -3.44 -19.63 5.12
CA GLY A 11 -3.23 -18.74 6.25
C GLY A 11 -4.00 -17.43 6.16
N ALA A 12 -3.65 -16.52 7.06
CA ALA A 12 -4.35 -15.26 7.23
C ALA A 12 -4.02 -14.25 6.12
N TYR A 13 -4.94 -13.33 5.90
CA TYR A 13 -4.74 -12.18 5.04
C TYR A 13 -4.10 -11.08 5.87
N MET A 14 -2.97 -10.58 5.39
CA MET A 14 -2.16 -9.55 6.01
C MET A 14 -2.17 -8.31 5.12
N MET A 15 -2.15 -7.14 5.75
CA MET A 15 -2.18 -5.83 5.11
C MET A 15 -0.97 -5.04 5.56
N LYS A 16 -0.21 -4.48 4.63
CA LYS A 16 0.98 -3.68 4.94
C LYS A 16 1.18 -2.53 3.98
N ARG A 17 1.91 -1.54 4.48
CA ARG A 17 2.42 -0.41 3.71
C ARG A 17 3.92 -0.38 3.81
N PHE A 18 4.57 -0.18 2.68
CA PHE A 18 6.02 -0.03 2.62
C PHE A 18 6.44 0.95 1.54
N PHE A 19 7.63 1.48 1.73
CA PHE A 19 8.36 2.25 0.74
C PHE A 19 9.52 1.40 0.20
N VAL A 20 9.93 1.69 -1.02
CA VAL A 20 11.12 1.11 -1.63
C VAL A 20 11.89 2.26 -2.24
N THR A 21 13.18 2.37 -1.92
CA THR A 21 14.06 3.44 -2.43
C THR A 21 14.55 3.14 -3.84
N ALA A 22 14.83 1.87 -4.14
CA ALA A 22 15.30 1.42 -5.45
C ALA A 22 14.75 0.04 -5.80
N ILE A 23 14.41 -0.15 -7.07
CA ILE A 23 13.97 -1.42 -7.65
C ILE A 23 14.90 -1.73 -8.81
N ILE A 24 15.47 -2.93 -8.81
CA ILE A 24 16.23 -3.45 -9.95
C ILE A 24 15.24 -4.14 -10.87
N ARG A 25 15.26 -3.79 -12.16
CA ARG A 25 14.45 -4.47 -13.18
C ARG A 25 14.85 -5.95 -13.25
N ASP A 26 13.89 -6.82 -13.56
CA ASP A 26 14.09 -8.26 -13.70
C ASP A 26 14.48 -9.02 -12.41
N ARG A 27 14.47 -8.33 -11.26
CA ARG A 27 14.60 -8.97 -9.96
C ARG A 27 13.23 -9.23 -9.35
N GLU A 28 12.95 -10.48 -9.03
CA GLU A 28 11.78 -10.84 -8.26
C GLU A 28 11.97 -10.47 -6.78
N TYR A 29 10.92 -9.93 -6.18
CA TYR A 29 10.91 -9.54 -4.78
C TYR A 29 9.69 -10.12 -4.08
N ASP A 30 9.94 -10.87 -3.02
CA ASP A 30 8.86 -11.37 -2.18
C ASP A 30 8.23 -10.22 -1.37
N LEU A 31 6.92 -10.05 -1.54
CA LEU A 31 6.10 -9.07 -0.81
C LEU A 31 5.34 -9.72 0.35
N THR A 32 5.55 -11.01 0.61
CA THR A 32 4.88 -11.81 1.63
C THR A 32 5.84 -12.08 2.80
N ALA A 33 5.58 -13.12 3.60
CA ALA A 33 6.49 -13.58 4.65
C ALA A 33 7.38 -14.76 4.20
N GLY A 34 7.35 -15.15 2.93
CA GLY A 34 8.12 -16.30 2.40
C GLY A 34 7.45 -17.66 2.58
N THR A 35 6.28 -17.72 3.23
CA THR A 35 5.57 -18.99 3.43
C THR A 35 5.12 -19.58 2.08
N PRO A 36 5.40 -20.85 1.77
CA PRO A 36 4.97 -21.48 0.53
C PRO A 36 3.45 -21.37 0.29
N GLY A 37 3.07 -21.02 -0.94
CA GLY A 37 1.67 -20.82 -1.32
C GLY A 37 1.07 -19.46 -0.93
N SER A 38 1.90 -18.55 -0.42
CA SER A 38 1.52 -17.14 -0.21
C SER A 38 1.14 -16.48 -1.54
N ARG A 39 0.18 -15.56 -1.49
CA ARG A 39 -0.28 -14.85 -2.69
C ARG A 39 -0.62 -13.40 -2.41
N VAL A 40 -0.13 -12.50 -3.24
CA VAL A 40 -0.57 -11.11 -3.26
C VAL A 40 -1.94 -11.04 -3.92
N ILE A 41 -2.89 -10.38 -3.25
CA ILE A 41 -4.29 -10.30 -3.66
C ILE A 41 -4.68 -8.87 -4.03
N TYR A 42 -4.02 -7.91 -3.40
CA TYR A 42 -4.22 -6.50 -3.69
C TYR A 42 -2.87 -5.80 -3.62
N PHE A 43 -2.59 -4.96 -4.62
CA PHE A 43 -1.35 -4.21 -4.72
C PHE A 43 -1.63 -2.89 -5.43
N THR A 44 -1.14 -1.80 -4.85
CA THR A 44 -1.16 -0.47 -5.47
C THR A 44 0.17 0.25 -5.22
N ALA A 45 0.59 0.98 -6.25
CA ALA A 45 1.78 1.81 -6.23
C ALA A 45 1.36 3.28 -6.09
N ASN A 46 1.61 3.85 -4.91
CA ASN A 46 1.17 5.21 -4.57
C ASN A 46 2.41 6.09 -4.36
N PRO A 47 2.73 7.00 -5.31
CA PRO A 47 3.97 7.79 -5.30
C PRO A 47 4.13 8.67 -4.06
N ASN A 48 3.04 9.25 -3.57
CA ASN A 48 3.02 10.13 -2.40
C ASN A 48 2.59 9.40 -1.12
N GLY A 49 2.69 8.07 -1.11
CA GLY A 49 2.27 7.27 0.03
C GLY A 49 0.76 7.31 0.29
N GLU A 50 -0.07 7.67 -0.69
CA GLU A 50 -1.53 7.71 -0.55
C GLU A 50 -2.08 6.42 0.07
N ALA A 51 -3.07 6.59 0.95
CA ALA A 51 -3.68 5.48 1.66
C ALA A 51 -5.16 5.37 1.33
N GLU A 52 -5.49 4.37 0.52
CA GLU A 52 -6.84 4.15 0.02
C GLU A 52 -7.69 3.34 1.00
N ILE A 53 -9.01 3.48 0.87
CA ILE A 53 -9.96 2.62 1.57
C ILE A 53 -10.33 1.49 0.63
N ILE A 54 -10.14 0.26 1.11
CA ILE A 54 -10.52 -0.95 0.38
C ILE A 54 -11.78 -1.57 0.98
N LYS A 55 -12.62 -2.12 0.11
CA LYS A 55 -13.76 -2.97 0.48
C LYS A 55 -13.37 -4.43 0.32
N VAL A 56 -13.35 -5.16 1.41
CA VAL A 56 -13.07 -6.59 1.47
C VAL A 56 -14.38 -7.35 1.48
N THR A 57 -14.52 -8.30 0.55
CA THR A 57 -15.65 -9.22 0.48
C THR A 57 -15.15 -10.61 0.82
N LEU A 58 -15.69 -11.20 1.89
CA LEU A 58 -15.40 -12.56 2.30
C LEU A 58 -16.19 -13.57 1.47
N LYS A 59 -15.70 -14.81 1.41
CA LYS A 59 -16.50 -15.92 0.89
C LYS A 59 -17.71 -16.15 1.80
N PRO A 60 -18.88 -16.50 1.24
CA PRO A 60 -20.06 -16.83 2.05
C PRO A 60 -19.76 -17.95 3.05
N ASN A 61 -20.06 -17.72 4.32
CA ASN A 61 -19.96 -18.72 5.38
C ASN A 61 -21.10 -18.47 6.38
N PRO A 62 -21.93 -19.48 6.72
CA PRO A 62 -23.07 -19.32 7.64
C PRO A 62 -22.72 -18.74 9.02
N ARG A 63 -21.46 -18.89 9.46
CA ARG A 63 -21.00 -18.37 10.76
C ARG A 63 -20.65 -16.87 10.71
N LEU A 64 -20.54 -16.27 9.53
CA LEU A 64 -20.16 -14.87 9.36
C LEU A 64 -21.40 -13.97 9.39
N ARG A 65 -21.47 -13.10 10.39
CA ARG A 65 -22.52 -12.07 10.48
C ARG A 65 -22.34 -10.94 9.45
N ARG A 66 -21.09 -10.66 9.04
CA ARG A 66 -20.75 -9.58 8.10
C ARG A 66 -19.84 -10.11 7.01
N ILE A 67 -20.35 -10.14 5.78
CA ILE A 67 -19.63 -10.66 4.60
C ILE A 67 -18.70 -9.60 3.99
N THR A 68 -19.07 -8.32 4.09
CA THR A 68 -18.29 -7.21 3.54
C THR A 68 -17.91 -6.22 4.61
N PHE A 69 -16.65 -5.80 4.63
CA PHE A 69 -16.15 -4.75 5.50
C PHE A 69 -15.13 -3.89 4.79
N GLU A 70 -14.77 -2.78 5.42
CA GLU A 70 -13.84 -1.80 4.86
C GLU A 70 -12.62 -1.69 5.75
N ARG A 71 -11.49 -1.39 5.11
CA ARG A 71 -10.23 -1.09 5.80
C ARG A 71 -9.54 0.07 5.15
N ASP A 72 -9.06 0.94 6.01
CA ASP A 72 -8.27 2.09 5.61
C ASP A 72 -6.78 1.73 5.73
N PHE A 73 -6.04 1.95 4.65
CA PHE A 73 -4.59 1.84 4.67
C PHE A 73 -3.94 2.93 5.53
N ALA A 74 -4.61 4.05 5.82
CA ALA A 74 -4.06 5.16 6.59
C ALA A 74 -3.75 4.74 8.04
N GLU A 75 -4.52 3.78 8.58
CA GLU A 75 -4.32 3.18 9.91
C GLU A 75 -3.03 2.32 9.98
N ILE A 76 -2.47 1.96 8.83
CA ILE A 76 -1.28 1.11 8.75
C ILE A 76 -0.05 2.00 8.62
N GLY A 77 0.89 1.87 9.55
CA GLY A 77 2.19 2.54 9.46
C GLY A 77 3.02 2.05 8.27
N ILE A 78 3.76 2.97 7.66
CA ILE A 78 4.70 2.64 6.58
C ILE A 78 5.95 2.00 7.21
N ARG A 79 6.29 0.77 6.81
CA ARG A 79 7.46 0.02 7.32
C ARG A 79 8.33 -0.50 6.17
N SER A 80 9.31 -1.35 6.48
CA SER A 80 10.14 -2.03 5.46
C SER A 80 9.33 -3.03 4.63
N ARG A 81 9.77 -3.31 3.40
CA ARG A 81 9.14 -4.30 2.51
C ARG A 81 8.98 -5.69 3.16
N GLN A 82 9.98 -6.11 3.94
CA GLN A 82 10.02 -7.42 4.61
C GLN A 82 9.13 -7.49 5.86
N ALA A 83 8.53 -6.38 6.29
CA ALA A 83 7.61 -6.40 7.41
C ALA A 83 6.42 -7.33 7.12
N LYS A 84 5.97 -8.07 8.14
CA LYS A 84 4.81 -8.95 8.05
C LYS A 84 3.50 -8.17 7.82
N GLY A 85 3.40 -6.97 8.36
CA GLY A 85 2.16 -6.18 8.32
C GLY A 85 1.17 -6.53 9.41
N ASN A 86 -0.03 -5.96 9.28
CA ASN A 86 -1.12 -6.08 10.23
C ASN A 86 -2.12 -7.13 9.74
N LEU A 87 -2.83 -7.77 10.68
CA LEU A 87 -3.86 -8.75 10.35
C LEU A 87 -5.07 -8.05 9.70
N LEU A 88 -5.40 -8.44 8.48
CA LEU A 88 -6.63 -8.00 7.81
C LEU A 88 -7.81 -8.87 8.24
N THR A 89 -7.68 -10.18 8.04
CA THR A 89 -8.70 -11.18 8.41
C THR A 89 -8.12 -12.59 8.33
N ARG A 90 -8.68 -13.52 9.11
CA ARG A 90 -8.39 -14.97 8.99
C ARG A 90 -9.40 -15.69 8.10
N ASN A 91 -10.49 -15.03 7.73
CA ASN A 91 -11.52 -15.61 6.89
C ASN A 91 -11.12 -15.56 5.42
N ASP A 92 -11.62 -16.51 4.64
CA ASP A 92 -11.43 -16.54 3.20
C ASP A 92 -11.98 -15.29 2.53
N VAL A 93 -11.13 -14.62 1.75
CA VAL A 93 -11.50 -13.45 0.96
C VAL A 93 -11.93 -13.90 -0.44
N HIS A 94 -13.09 -13.42 -0.88
CA HIS A 94 -13.57 -13.60 -2.25
C HIS A 94 -12.97 -12.55 -3.18
N LYS A 95 -13.05 -11.26 -2.81
CA LYS A 95 -12.46 -10.16 -3.57
C LYS A 95 -12.15 -8.95 -2.71
N ILE A 96 -11.17 -8.16 -3.15
CA ILE A 96 -10.86 -6.84 -2.60
C ILE A 96 -11.06 -5.84 -3.72
N ALA A 97 -11.88 -4.81 -3.46
CA ALA A 97 -12.13 -3.73 -4.40
C ALA A 97 -11.68 -2.40 -3.80
N LEU A 98 -11.14 -1.52 -4.63
CA LEU A 98 -10.92 -0.12 -4.26
C LEU A 98 -12.28 0.52 -3.99
N LYS A 99 -12.48 1.08 -2.79
CA LYS A 99 -13.68 1.84 -2.45
C LYS A 99 -13.46 3.32 -2.70
N GLN A 100 -12.36 3.87 -2.19
CA GLN A 100 -12.05 5.28 -2.27
C GLN A 100 -10.55 5.46 -2.40
N ARG A 101 -10.11 6.27 -3.38
CA ARG A 101 -8.71 6.67 -3.50
C ARG A 101 -8.33 7.53 -2.28
N GLY A 102 -7.17 7.24 -1.73
CA GLY A 102 -6.63 7.95 -0.58
C GLY A 102 -6.13 9.34 -0.92
N GLY A 103 -6.17 10.23 0.07
CA GLY A 103 -5.34 11.43 0.08
C GLY A 103 -3.89 11.12 0.47
N SER A 104 -2.99 12.09 0.27
CA SER A 104 -1.60 11.98 0.72
C SER A 104 -1.56 11.81 2.25
N THR A 105 -0.93 10.75 2.75
CA THR A 105 -0.72 10.56 4.20
C THR A 105 0.67 10.95 4.67
N LEU A 106 1.54 11.26 3.71
CA LEU A 106 2.82 11.91 3.97
C LEU A 106 2.55 13.43 3.96
N GLY A 107 3.40 14.20 4.64
CA GLY A 107 3.42 15.65 4.45
C GLY A 107 3.42 16.00 2.96
N GLY A 108 2.93 17.18 2.61
CA GLY A 108 2.88 17.63 1.22
C GLY A 108 4.26 17.59 0.56
N ARG A 109 4.25 17.59 -0.77
CA ARG A 109 5.49 17.46 -1.53
C ARG A 109 6.12 18.83 -1.64
N LYS A 110 7.34 18.96 -1.13
CA LYS A 110 8.15 20.16 -1.28
C LYS A 110 8.54 20.33 -2.76
N VAL A 111 8.33 21.52 -3.31
CA VAL A 111 8.61 21.83 -4.72
C VAL A 111 9.64 22.95 -4.80
N TRP A 112 10.59 22.82 -5.72
CA TRP A 112 11.57 23.87 -6.02
C TRP A 112 11.51 24.25 -7.49
N PHE A 113 11.74 25.52 -7.80
CA PHE A 113 11.93 26.03 -9.15
C PHE A 113 13.41 26.20 -9.43
N ASP A 114 13.91 25.50 -10.45
CA ASP A 114 15.28 25.65 -10.93
C ASP A 114 15.31 26.70 -12.04
N SER A 115 15.92 27.85 -11.77
CA SER A 115 16.06 28.96 -12.71
C SER A 115 17.01 28.66 -13.87
N ASP A 116 17.94 27.72 -13.70
CA ASP A 116 18.96 27.42 -14.73
C ASP A 116 18.37 26.61 -15.88
N VAL A 117 17.39 25.75 -15.57
CA VAL A 117 16.68 24.92 -16.56
C VAL A 117 15.20 25.29 -16.72
N LEU A 118 14.74 26.33 -16.00
CA LEU A 118 13.37 26.82 -15.95
C LEU A 118 12.34 25.69 -15.72
N ARG A 119 12.62 24.81 -14.74
CA ARG A 119 11.79 23.63 -14.44
C ARG A 119 11.53 23.46 -12.95
N LEU A 120 10.36 22.91 -12.64
CA LEU A 120 10.04 22.42 -11.31
C LEU A 120 10.76 21.11 -11.03
N ASN A 121 11.30 20.97 -9.83
CA ASN A 121 11.92 19.74 -9.35
C ASN A 121 11.60 19.49 -7.87
N TYR A 122 12.03 18.33 -7.40
CA TYR A 122 11.80 17.83 -6.04
C TYR A 122 13.11 17.48 -5.33
N ASP A 123 14.25 17.87 -5.92
CA ASP A 123 15.59 17.45 -5.51
C ASP A 123 16.28 18.51 -4.64
N GLU A 124 15.48 19.38 -4.00
CA GLU A 124 15.93 20.51 -3.17
C GLU A 124 16.82 21.53 -3.90
N ARG A 125 16.73 21.59 -5.24
CA ARG A 125 17.56 22.45 -6.08
C ARG A 125 16.78 23.65 -6.61
N GLY A 126 17.28 24.85 -6.35
CA GLY A 126 16.65 26.10 -6.78
C GLY A 126 15.79 26.74 -5.70
N GLU A 127 14.82 27.56 -6.10
CA GLU A 127 13.98 28.34 -5.19
C GLU A 127 12.85 27.47 -4.63
N TYR A 128 12.75 27.40 -3.30
CA TYR A 128 11.68 26.66 -2.65
C TYR A 128 10.33 27.36 -2.83
N LEU A 129 9.39 26.70 -3.51
CA LEU A 129 8.07 27.25 -3.80
C LEU A 129 7.02 26.93 -2.72
N GLY A 130 7.32 25.98 -1.83
CA GLY A 130 6.39 25.55 -0.79
C GLY A 130 6.10 24.04 -0.82
N GLU A 131 5.20 23.66 0.09
CA GLU A 131 4.74 22.30 0.28
C GLU A 131 3.31 22.19 -0.26
N PHE A 132 3.11 21.37 -1.29
CA PHE A 132 1.82 21.28 -2.00
C PHE A 132 1.16 19.91 -1.78
N GLN A 133 -0.18 19.92 -1.66
CA GLN A 133 -1.04 18.75 -1.45
C GLN A 133 -1.77 18.36 -2.74
#